data_AF-A0A6H9L9Q6-F1
#
_entry.id   AF-A0A6H9L9Q6-F1
#
_cell.length_a   1.000
_cell.length_b   1.000
_cell.length_c   1.000
_cell.angle_alpha   90.00
_cell.angle_beta   90.00
_cell.angle_gamma   90.00
#
_symmetry.space_group_name_H-M   'P 1'
#
loop_
_entity.id
_entity.type
_entity.pdbx_description
1 polymer ?
#
loop_
_entity_poly.entity_id
_entity_poly.type
_entity_poly.pdbx_seq_one_letter_code
_entity_poly.pdbx_strand_id
1 'polypeptide(L)'
;MKKIPYWILPFVIYSLIMLFIDYKYSTSFVRHFFSDITEDNIPFYAINTTISVFLLWGVSLIFAMSLSCLNSMDKEYPRERLFFYSQIFIFAFLGFDDRFLVHELLEEKFGIKDSITLLFFGGLELFSLFFFGKILEKSTEIKITLFLAGAMFGLMIFIDQFWIPEGTWIFNAIRSVRLSAEDLAKTWSGIFLFRYAWLIYSEKIAALQEVKVKDSIQ
;
A
#
# COMPACT_ATOMS: atom_id res chain seq x y z
N MET A 1 -19.26 20.28 -6.72
CA MET A 1 -18.64 19.45 -5.66
C MET A 1 -18.62 18.00 -6.15
N LYS A 2 -17.44 17.39 -6.35
CA LYS A 2 -17.37 15.95 -6.64
C LYS A 2 -17.85 15.20 -5.40
N LYS A 3 -18.79 14.26 -5.55
CA LYS A 3 -19.28 13.43 -4.45
C LYS A 3 -18.13 12.61 -3.88
N ILE A 4 -18.03 12.52 -2.56
CA ILE A 4 -17.09 11.61 -1.90
C ILE A 4 -17.42 10.19 -2.39
N PRO A 5 -16.43 9.40 -2.84
CA PRO A 5 -16.67 8.04 -3.28
C PRO A 5 -17.21 7.20 -2.11
N TYR A 6 -18.36 6.56 -2.29
CA TYR A 6 -18.98 5.74 -1.24
C TYR A 6 -18.09 4.60 -0.75
N TRP A 7 -17.16 4.11 -1.58
CA TRP A 7 -16.21 3.06 -1.22
C TRP A 7 -15.21 3.47 -0.13
N ILE A 8 -14.99 4.77 0.08
CA ILE A 8 -14.08 5.29 1.12
C ILE A 8 -14.74 5.24 2.50
N LEU A 9 -16.07 5.29 2.57
CA LEU A 9 -16.82 5.46 3.82
C LEU A 9 -16.55 4.37 4.87
N PRO A 10 -16.52 3.06 4.52
CA PRO A 10 -16.21 2.02 5.50
C PRO A 10 -14.83 2.20 6.15
N PHE A 11 -13.84 2.64 5.38
CA PHE A 11 -12.47 2.84 5.86
C PHE A 11 -12.33 4.08 6.75
N VAL A 12 -13.10 5.15 6.45
CA VAL A 12 -13.20 6.31 7.34
C VAL A 12 -13.85 5.90 8.67
N ILE A 13 -14.96 5.18 8.62
CA ILE A 13 -15.64 4.67 9.83
C ILE A 13 -14.68 3.78 10.63
N TYR A 14 -13.99 2.85 9.97
CA TYR A 14 -12.97 2.01 10.59
C TYR A 14 -11.88 2.84 11.27
N SER A 15 -11.29 3.82 10.56
CA SER A 15 -10.24 4.69 11.11
C SER A 15 -10.71 5.46 12.34
N LEU A 16 -11.94 6.01 12.30
CA LEU A 16 -12.51 6.74 13.43
C LEU A 16 -12.78 5.82 14.63
N ILE A 17 -13.25 4.60 14.40
CA ILE A 17 -13.44 3.59 15.45
C ILE A 17 -12.10 3.24 16.08
N MET A 18 -11.07 3.00 15.27
CA MET A 18 -9.73 2.65 15.76
C MET A 18 -9.10 3.78 16.57
N LEU A 19 -9.15 5.02 16.08
CA LEU A 19 -8.67 6.20 16.83
C LEU A 19 -9.47 6.41 18.12
N PHE A 20 -10.78 6.16 18.11
CA PHE A 20 -11.61 6.26 19.31
C PHE A 20 -11.26 5.19 20.35
N ILE A 21 -11.04 3.95 19.91
CA ILE A 21 -10.58 2.85 20.78
C ILE A 21 -9.22 3.21 21.38
N ASP A 22 -8.29 3.72 20.58
CA ASP A 22 -6.97 4.14 21.06
C ASP A 22 -7.00 5.32 22.02
N TYR A 23 -7.89 6.27 21.78
CA TYR A 23 -8.10 7.38 22.71
C TYR A 23 -8.72 6.92 24.04
N LYS A 24 -9.64 5.93 23.99
CA LYS A 24 -10.47 5.54 25.15
C LYS A 24 -9.86 4.40 25.98
N TYR A 25 -9.00 3.58 25.38
CA TYR A 25 -8.33 2.47 26.03
C TYR A 25 -6.81 2.70 26.01
N SER A 26 -6.04 2.02 26.89
CA SER A 26 -4.59 2.18 26.88
C SER A 26 -3.96 1.56 25.64
N THR A 27 -2.79 2.05 25.24
CA THR A 27 -1.99 1.51 24.12
C THR A 27 -1.79 -0.02 24.22
N SER A 28 -1.69 -0.57 25.43
CA SER A 28 -1.59 -2.02 25.66
C SER A 28 -2.82 -2.80 25.17
N PHE A 29 -4.03 -2.25 25.30
CA PHE A 29 -5.26 -2.88 24.81
C PHE A 29 -5.37 -2.79 23.28
N VAL A 30 -4.92 -1.67 22.74
CA VAL A 30 -5.06 -1.30 21.33
C VAL A 30 -4.06 -2.06 20.47
N ARG A 31 -2.86 -2.29 21.01
CA ARG A 31 -1.78 -3.08 20.38
C ARG A 31 -2.29 -4.39 19.80
N HIS A 32 -3.22 -5.07 20.46
CA HIS A 32 -3.82 -6.31 19.95
C HIS A 32 -4.44 -6.19 18.54
N PHE A 33 -5.04 -5.04 18.20
CA PHE A 33 -5.67 -4.83 16.89
C PHE A 33 -4.69 -4.42 15.79
N PHE A 34 -3.51 -3.94 16.18
CA PHE A 34 -2.57 -3.20 15.36
C PHE A 34 -1.22 -3.91 15.18
N SER A 35 -0.76 -4.65 16.19
CA SER A 35 0.58 -5.20 16.25
C SER A 35 0.82 -6.39 15.33
N ASP A 36 2.10 -6.63 15.10
CA ASP A 36 2.61 -7.76 14.36
C ASP A 36 2.33 -9.12 15.01
N ILE A 37 2.57 -10.14 14.19
CA ILE A 37 2.21 -11.53 14.39
C ILE A 37 3.30 -12.23 15.23
N THR A 38 3.57 -11.75 16.44
CA THR A 38 4.67 -12.28 17.27
C THR A 38 4.38 -12.45 18.76
N GLU A 39 3.29 -11.88 19.30
CA GLU A 39 2.99 -12.01 20.75
C GLU A 39 2.10 -13.24 21.05
N ASP A 40 2.65 -14.21 21.80
CA ASP A 40 1.98 -15.41 22.31
C ASP A 40 0.95 -15.04 23.40
N ASN A 41 -0.32 -14.83 23.01
CA ASN A 41 -1.57 -14.78 23.82
C ASN A 41 -2.45 -13.55 23.54
N ILE A 42 -2.80 -13.32 22.27
CA ILE A 42 -3.73 -12.24 21.91
C ILE A 42 -4.96 -12.82 21.16
N PRO A 43 -6.19 -12.58 21.66
CA PRO A 43 -7.41 -13.19 21.08
C PRO A 43 -7.89 -12.55 19.77
N PHE A 44 -7.54 -11.29 19.50
CA PHE A 44 -7.85 -10.58 18.25
C PHE A 44 -6.54 -10.19 17.62
N TYR A 45 -6.18 -10.81 16.49
CA TYR A 45 -4.82 -10.76 15.97
C TYR A 45 -4.71 -9.79 14.79
N ALA A 46 -3.81 -8.81 14.88
CA ALA A 46 -3.19 -8.10 13.76
C ALA A 46 -4.17 -7.73 12.63
N ILE A 47 -5.32 -7.13 12.97
CA ILE A 47 -6.39 -6.84 11.99
C ILE A 47 -5.84 -5.90 10.92
N ASN A 48 -5.12 -4.86 11.34
CA ASN A 48 -4.59 -3.86 10.43
C ASN A 48 -3.47 -4.42 9.55
N THR A 49 -2.56 -5.22 10.11
CA THR A 49 -1.55 -5.96 9.34
C THR A 49 -2.22 -6.91 8.34
N THR A 50 -3.27 -7.63 8.75
CA THR A 50 -4.00 -8.54 7.86
C THR A 50 -4.69 -7.80 6.72
N ILE A 51 -5.31 -6.65 6.99
CA ILE A 51 -5.90 -5.78 5.97
C ILE A 51 -4.80 -5.26 5.02
N SER A 52 -3.67 -4.78 5.54
CA SER A 52 -2.56 -4.27 4.74
C SER A 52 -1.96 -5.35 3.83
N VAL A 53 -1.69 -6.53 4.37
CA VAL A 53 -1.20 -7.70 3.61
C VAL A 53 -2.21 -8.10 2.53
N PHE A 54 -3.50 -8.17 2.87
CA PHE A 54 -4.55 -8.46 1.90
C PHE A 54 -4.58 -7.43 0.76
N LEU A 55 -4.45 -6.14 1.07
CA LEU A 55 -4.42 -5.07 0.08
C LEU A 55 -3.17 -5.18 -0.82
N LEU A 56 -1.98 -5.41 -0.25
CA LEU A 56 -0.73 -5.56 -1.01
C LEU A 56 -0.76 -6.77 -1.95
N TRP A 57 -1.20 -7.93 -1.46
CA TRP A 57 -1.37 -9.11 -2.30
C TRP A 57 -2.49 -8.94 -3.32
N GLY A 58 -3.57 -8.23 -2.96
CA GLY A 58 -4.63 -7.84 -3.88
C GLY A 58 -4.12 -6.96 -5.03
N VAL A 59 -3.27 -5.97 -4.73
CA VAL A 59 -2.56 -5.15 -5.73
C VAL A 59 -1.73 -6.03 -6.67
N SER A 60 -0.90 -6.90 -6.11
CA SER A 60 -0.08 -7.85 -6.88
C SER A 60 -0.94 -8.70 -7.81
N LEU A 61 -2.06 -9.24 -7.31
CA LEU A 61 -2.96 -10.07 -8.09
C LEU A 61 -3.63 -9.27 -9.22
N ILE A 62 -4.07 -8.04 -8.98
CA ILE A 62 -4.66 -7.18 -10.03
C ILE A 62 -3.64 -6.90 -11.14
N PHE A 63 -2.37 -6.66 -10.79
CA PHE A 63 -1.32 -6.51 -11.79
C PHE A 63 -1.02 -7.81 -12.55
N ALA A 64 -1.09 -8.97 -11.88
CA ALA A 64 -1.01 -10.27 -12.55
C ALA A 64 -2.18 -10.48 -13.52
N MET A 65 -3.41 -10.09 -13.17
CA MET A 65 -4.54 -10.13 -14.11
C MET A 65 -4.34 -9.17 -15.29
N SER A 66 -3.76 -7.99 -15.04
CA SER A 66 -3.48 -6.98 -16.07
C SER A 66 -2.49 -7.48 -17.15
N LEU A 67 -1.57 -8.40 -16.81
CA LEU A 67 -0.70 -9.05 -17.78
C LEU A 67 -1.49 -9.80 -18.86
N SER A 68 -2.62 -10.43 -18.49
CA SER A 68 -3.49 -11.16 -19.41
C SER A 68 -4.23 -10.25 -20.40
N CYS A 69 -4.22 -8.94 -20.17
CA CYS A 69 -4.81 -7.94 -21.04
C CYS A 69 -3.80 -7.31 -22.01
N LEU A 70 -2.52 -7.69 -21.95
CA LEU A 70 -1.50 -7.16 -22.83
C LEU A 70 -1.61 -7.71 -24.26
N ASN A 71 -1.45 -6.83 -25.24
CA ASN A 71 -1.34 -7.23 -26.64
C ASN A 71 0.14 -7.45 -27.01
N SER A 72 0.50 -8.69 -27.35
CA SER A 72 1.88 -9.05 -27.74
C SER A 72 2.36 -8.42 -29.03
N MET A 73 1.45 -7.88 -29.85
CA MET A 73 1.78 -7.19 -31.10
C MET A 73 2.08 -5.70 -30.89
N ASP A 74 1.87 -5.16 -29.68
CA ASP A 74 2.22 -3.78 -29.35
C ASP A 74 3.74 -3.61 -29.24
N LYS A 75 4.28 -2.52 -29.80
CA LYS A 75 5.70 -2.16 -29.67
C LYS A 75 6.10 -1.92 -28.22
N GLU A 76 5.15 -1.48 -27.39
CA GLU A 76 5.37 -1.19 -25.98
C GLU A 76 5.29 -2.43 -25.08
N TYR A 77 4.89 -3.58 -25.63
CA TYR A 77 4.71 -4.84 -24.93
C TYR A 77 5.87 -5.24 -23.99
N PRO A 78 7.16 -5.26 -24.42
CA PRO A 78 8.23 -5.72 -23.54
C PRO A 78 8.41 -4.82 -22.32
N ARG A 79 8.26 -3.50 -22.50
CA ARG A 79 8.36 -2.53 -21.39
C ARG A 79 7.17 -2.67 -20.44
N GLU A 80 5.94 -2.71 -20.97
CA GLU A 80 4.75 -2.85 -20.14
C GLU A 80 4.77 -4.17 -19.37
N ARG A 81 5.21 -5.26 -20.00
CA ARG A 81 5.37 -6.55 -19.34
C ARG A 81 6.36 -6.48 -18.18
N LEU A 82 7.50 -5.81 -18.36
CA LEU A 82 8.47 -5.57 -17.27
C LEU A 82 7.86 -4.76 -16.13
N PHE A 83 7.09 -3.71 -16.46
CA PHE A 83 6.35 -2.95 -15.45
C PHE A 83 5.42 -3.85 -14.64
N PHE A 84 4.55 -4.63 -15.29
CA PHE A 84 3.63 -5.48 -14.53
C PHE A 84 4.35 -6.53 -13.68
N TYR A 85 5.44 -7.13 -14.18
CA TYR A 85 6.22 -8.06 -13.37
C TYR A 85 6.90 -7.39 -12.17
N SER A 86 7.46 -6.19 -12.32
CA SER A 86 8.05 -5.47 -11.19
C SER A 86 6.99 -5.15 -10.14
N GLN A 87 5.80 -4.70 -10.54
CA GLN A 87 4.70 -4.43 -9.61
C GLN A 87 4.25 -5.70 -8.86
N ILE A 88 4.07 -6.82 -9.58
CA ILE A 88 3.73 -8.12 -8.96
C ILE A 88 4.80 -8.49 -7.92
N PHE A 89 6.07 -8.42 -8.30
CA PHE A 89 7.17 -8.79 -7.41
C PHE A 89 7.25 -7.88 -6.17
N ILE A 90 7.23 -6.56 -6.37
CA ILE A 90 7.34 -5.58 -5.29
C ILE A 90 6.20 -5.75 -4.29
N PHE A 91 4.94 -5.77 -4.75
CA PHE A 91 3.80 -5.85 -3.83
C PHE A 91 3.60 -7.24 -3.21
N ALA A 92 3.95 -8.32 -3.92
CA ALA A 92 3.98 -9.65 -3.34
C ALA A 92 5.04 -9.75 -2.23
N PHE A 93 6.24 -9.20 -2.50
CA PHE A 93 7.33 -9.17 -1.53
C PHE A 93 6.95 -8.32 -0.32
N LEU A 94 6.44 -7.11 -0.49
CA LEU A 94 6.03 -6.24 0.64
C LEU A 94 4.94 -6.90 1.49
N GLY A 95 3.94 -7.55 0.87
CA GLY A 95 2.94 -8.30 1.63
C GLY A 95 3.51 -9.54 2.34
N PHE A 96 4.55 -10.17 1.77
CA PHE A 96 5.26 -11.26 2.43
C PHE A 96 6.11 -10.75 3.59
N ASP A 97 6.82 -9.64 3.39
CA ASP A 97 7.62 -8.97 4.41
C ASP A 97 6.75 -8.56 5.61
N ASP A 98 5.63 -7.89 5.38
CA ASP A 98 4.67 -7.52 6.44
C ASP A 98 4.11 -8.73 7.20
N ARG A 99 3.98 -9.89 6.53
CA ARG A 99 3.38 -11.08 7.14
C ARG A 99 4.39 -11.91 7.92
N PHE A 100 5.64 -11.95 7.45
CA PHE A 100 6.68 -12.85 7.95
C PHE A 100 7.87 -12.10 8.58
N LEU A 101 7.78 -10.77 8.68
CA LEU A 101 8.77 -9.90 9.30
C LEU A 101 10.18 -10.13 8.71
N VAL A 102 10.26 -10.14 7.38
CA VAL A 102 11.52 -10.42 6.69
C VAL A 102 12.55 -9.32 6.97
N HIS A 103 12.13 -8.08 7.09
CA HIS A 103 12.98 -6.96 7.48
C HIS A 103 13.57 -7.13 8.89
N GLU A 104 12.82 -7.67 9.86
CA GLU A 104 13.38 -7.99 11.20
C GLU A 104 14.44 -9.10 11.10
N LEU A 105 14.17 -10.14 10.30
CA LEU A 105 15.14 -11.22 10.06
C LEU A 105 16.41 -10.70 9.39
N LEU A 106 16.29 -9.74 8.48
CA LEU A 106 17.43 -9.09 7.82
C LEU A 106 18.20 -8.19 8.78
N GLU A 107 17.52 -7.49 9.68
CA GLU A 107 18.15 -6.70 10.72
C GLU A 107 18.95 -7.59 11.68
N GLU A 108 18.34 -8.67 12.17
CA GLU A 108 18.99 -9.61 13.10
C GLU A 108 20.21 -10.29 12.47
N LYS A 109 20.10 -10.75 11.21
CA LYS A 109 21.17 -11.54 10.56
C LYS A 109 22.25 -10.71 9.89
N PHE A 110 21.89 -9.55 9.34
CA PHE A 110 22.78 -8.76 8.48
C PHE A 110 22.97 -7.32 8.96
N GLY A 111 22.27 -6.89 10.02
CA GLY A 111 22.33 -5.51 10.53
C GLY A 111 21.69 -4.48 9.58
N ILE A 112 20.84 -4.93 8.66
CA ILE A 112 20.13 -4.06 7.73
C ILE A 112 18.87 -3.54 8.42
N LYS A 113 18.86 -2.25 8.77
CA LYS A 113 17.71 -1.60 9.40
C LYS A 113 16.48 -1.64 8.51
N ASP A 114 15.30 -1.81 9.11
CA ASP A 114 14.01 -1.78 8.42
C ASP A 114 13.84 -0.57 7.48
N SER A 115 14.14 0.63 7.97
CA SER A 115 14.03 1.86 7.16
C SER A 115 14.85 1.86 5.86
N ILE A 116 15.97 1.12 5.82
CA ILE A 116 16.79 0.95 4.62
C ILE A 116 16.09 0.00 3.63
N THR A 117 15.51 -1.09 4.14
CA THR A 117 14.73 -2.04 3.34
C THR A 117 13.54 -1.34 2.69
N LEU A 118 12.75 -0.59 3.46
CA LEU A 118 11.62 0.18 2.96
C LEU A 118 12.04 1.25 1.93
N LEU A 119 13.14 1.96 2.19
CA LEU A 119 13.67 2.96 1.25
C LEU A 119 14.12 2.32 -0.07
N PHE A 120 14.75 1.14 -0.02
CA PHE A 120 15.16 0.40 -1.20
C PHE A 120 13.96 -0.01 -2.07
N PHE A 121 12.93 -0.60 -1.49
CA PHE A 121 11.72 -0.97 -2.23
C PHE A 121 10.94 0.24 -2.73
N GLY A 122 10.88 1.33 -1.94
CA GLY A 122 10.32 2.61 -2.40
C GLY A 122 11.08 3.19 -3.60
N GLY A 123 12.41 3.10 -3.61
CA GLY A 123 13.25 3.51 -4.73
C GLY A 123 13.03 2.65 -5.98
N LEU A 124 12.96 1.32 -5.83
CA LEU A 124 12.64 0.40 -6.91
C LEU A 124 11.25 0.66 -7.50
N GLU A 125 10.28 0.97 -6.66
CA GLU A 125 8.91 1.28 -7.08
C GLU A 125 8.87 2.57 -7.89
N LEU A 126 9.49 3.65 -7.39
CA LEU A 126 9.60 4.91 -8.15
C LEU A 126 10.31 4.68 -9.49
N PHE A 127 11.41 3.94 -9.51
CA PHE A 127 12.10 3.58 -10.75
C PHE A 127 11.15 2.85 -11.73
N SER A 128 10.44 1.83 -11.24
CA SER A 128 9.46 1.09 -12.04
C SER A 128 8.37 1.98 -12.64
N LEU A 129 7.79 2.87 -11.83
CA LEU A 129 6.71 3.78 -12.22
C LEU A 129 7.13 4.79 -13.29
N PHE A 130 8.32 5.39 -13.15
CA PHE A 130 8.79 6.41 -14.07
C PHE A 130 9.34 5.81 -15.37
N PHE A 131 10.14 4.74 -15.30
CA PHE A 131 10.82 4.19 -16.46
C PHE A 131 9.99 3.16 -17.23
N PHE A 132 9.23 2.31 -16.54
CA PHE A 132 8.44 1.26 -17.18
C PHE A 132 6.94 1.61 -17.25
N GLY A 133 6.40 2.23 -16.19
CA GLY A 133 4.98 2.54 -16.06
C GLY A 133 4.50 3.83 -16.76
N LYS A 134 5.43 4.69 -17.21
CA LYS A 134 5.14 6.00 -17.84
C LYS A 134 4.11 6.82 -17.05
N ILE A 135 4.28 6.90 -15.74
CA ILE A 135 3.27 7.48 -14.84
C ILE A 135 2.83 8.91 -15.22
N LEU A 136 3.70 9.70 -15.85
CA LEU A 136 3.39 11.06 -16.29
C LEU A 136 2.32 11.11 -17.38
N GLU A 137 2.27 10.10 -18.25
CA GLU A 137 1.29 9.95 -19.34
C GLU A 137 -0.07 9.43 -18.84
N LYS A 138 -0.15 8.96 -17.59
CA LYS A 138 -1.39 8.43 -17.01
C LYS A 138 -2.41 9.51 -16.70
N SER A 139 -3.67 9.08 -16.58
CA SER A 139 -4.79 9.93 -16.21
C SER A 139 -4.57 10.62 -14.86
N THR A 140 -5.18 11.79 -14.68
CA THR A 140 -5.07 12.58 -13.44
C THR A 140 -5.56 11.79 -12.22
N GLU A 141 -6.57 10.93 -12.39
CA GLU A 141 -7.08 10.09 -11.30
C GLU A 141 -6.01 9.11 -10.80
N ILE A 142 -5.35 8.39 -11.70
CA ILE A 142 -4.25 7.47 -11.39
C ILE A 142 -3.12 8.20 -10.65
N LYS A 143 -2.71 9.37 -11.15
CA LYS A 143 -1.65 10.18 -10.54
C LYS A 143 -2.01 10.64 -9.14
N ILE A 144 -3.24 11.13 -8.92
CA ILE A 144 -3.71 11.56 -7.59
C ILE A 144 -3.76 10.36 -6.64
N THR A 145 -4.31 9.23 -7.07
CA THR A 145 -4.39 8.03 -6.23
C THR A 145 -2.99 7.55 -5.82
N LEU A 146 -2.05 7.48 -6.76
CA LEU A 146 -0.68 7.09 -6.47
C LEU A 146 0.03 8.09 -5.54
N PHE A 147 -0.17 9.40 -5.76
CA PHE A 147 0.35 10.43 -4.87
C PHE A 147 -0.18 10.29 -3.44
N LEU A 148 -1.48 10.04 -3.27
CA LEU A 148 -2.07 9.80 -1.95
C LEU A 148 -1.51 8.54 -1.30
N ALA A 149 -1.31 7.46 -2.06
CA ALA A 149 -0.66 6.25 -1.58
C ALA A 149 0.77 6.52 -1.07
N GLY A 150 1.58 7.21 -1.87
CA GLY A 150 2.94 7.59 -1.48
C GLY A 150 2.99 8.57 -0.32
N ALA A 151 2.07 9.54 -0.25
CA ALA A 151 1.96 10.48 0.86
C ALA A 151 1.62 9.78 2.18
N MET A 152 0.68 8.83 2.16
CA MET A 152 0.32 8.02 3.33
C MET A 152 1.47 7.10 3.76
N PHE A 153 2.17 6.49 2.80
CA PHE A 153 3.36 5.67 3.09
C PHE A 153 4.49 6.51 3.69
N GLY A 154 4.77 7.68 3.12
CA GLY A 154 5.75 8.62 3.67
C GLY A 154 5.36 9.12 5.06
N LEU A 155 4.06 9.35 5.30
CA LEU A 155 3.54 9.69 6.63
C LEU A 155 3.76 8.56 7.63
N MET A 156 3.54 7.30 7.25
CA MET A 156 3.83 6.13 8.09
C MET A 156 5.31 6.10 8.50
N ILE A 157 6.25 6.15 7.53
CA ILE A 157 7.70 6.19 7.82
C ILE A 157 8.05 7.39 8.70
N PHE A 158 7.45 8.55 8.43
CA PHE A 158 7.68 9.75 9.22
C PHE A 158 7.23 9.55 10.66
N ILE A 159 6.03 9.01 10.91
CA ILE A 159 5.51 8.77 12.27
C ILE A 159 6.39 7.77 13.02
N ASP A 160 6.87 6.74 12.33
CA ASP A 160 7.73 5.71 12.94
C ASP A 160 9.13 6.27 13.31
N GLN A 161 9.72 7.06 12.43
CA GLN A 161 11.10 7.54 12.57
C GLN A 161 11.23 8.89 13.29
N PHE A 162 10.16 9.70 13.40
CA PHE A 162 10.27 11.01 14.05
C PHE A 162 10.37 10.90 15.57
N TRP A 163 11.57 11.23 16.05
CA TRP A 163 11.89 11.42 17.45
C TRP A 163 11.33 12.76 17.93
N ILE A 164 10.08 12.78 18.41
CA ILE A 164 9.62 13.94 19.19
C ILE A 164 10.42 13.93 20.51
N PRO A 165 11.02 15.07 20.94
CA PRO A 165 11.79 15.12 22.19
C PRO A 165 10.94 14.67 23.38
N GLU A 166 11.49 13.73 24.16
CA GLU A 166 10.83 13.20 25.35
C GLU A 166 10.48 14.35 26.31
N GLY A 167 9.27 14.32 26.87
CA GLY A 167 8.81 15.30 27.87
C GLY A 167 8.05 16.52 27.34
N THR A 168 7.83 16.65 26.03
CA THR A 168 6.89 17.66 25.51
C THR A 168 5.43 17.20 25.66
N TRP A 169 4.48 18.13 25.83
CA TRP A 169 3.04 17.77 25.85
C TRP A 169 2.59 17.13 24.54
N ILE A 170 3.22 17.55 23.43
CA ILE A 170 3.05 16.99 22.08
C ILE A 170 3.57 15.55 22.05
N PHE A 171 4.73 15.26 22.66
CA PHE A 171 5.26 13.90 22.79
C PHE A 171 4.27 12.97 23.46
N ASN A 172 3.69 13.37 24.59
CA ASN A 172 2.75 12.51 25.32
C ASN A 172 1.44 12.28 24.56
N ALA A 173 0.92 13.31 23.88
CA ALA A 173 -0.31 13.21 23.08
C ALA A 173 -0.11 12.40 21.79
N ILE A 174 1.04 12.53 21.13
CA ILE A 174 1.34 11.77 19.90
C ILE A 174 1.75 10.35 20.25
N ARG A 175 2.54 10.11 21.31
CA ARG A 175 2.94 8.76 21.73
C ARG A 175 1.74 7.88 22.06
N SER A 176 0.67 8.43 22.62
CA SER A 176 -0.54 7.65 22.90
C SER A 176 -1.28 7.20 21.65
N VAL A 177 -1.15 7.92 20.53
CA VAL A 177 -1.85 7.61 19.26
C VAL A 177 -0.89 7.17 18.14
N ARG A 178 0.42 7.13 18.42
CA ARG A 178 1.47 6.91 17.41
C ARG A 178 1.22 5.62 16.65
N LEU A 179 1.04 4.52 17.37
CA LEU A 179 0.83 3.19 16.80
C LEU A 179 -0.38 3.19 15.85
N SER A 180 -1.52 3.68 16.32
CA SER A 180 -2.73 3.77 15.49
C SER A 180 -2.55 4.69 14.29
N ALA A 181 -1.87 5.83 14.43
CA ALA A 181 -1.66 6.77 13.34
C ALA A 181 -0.73 6.20 12.26
N GLU A 182 0.33 5.51 12.68
CA GLU A 182 1.27 4.79 11.82
C GLU A 182 0.56 3.70 11.02
N ASP A 183 -0.14 2.80 11.71
CA ASP A 183 -0.81 1.66 11.08
C ASP A 183 -2.00 2.10 10.21
N LEU A 184 -2.75 3.14 10.62
CA LEU A 184 -3.80 3.70 9.78
C LEU A 184 -3.21 4.34 8.52
N ALA A 185 -2.08 5.06 8.62
CA ALA A 185 -1.40 5.60 7.44
C ALA A 185 -0.96 4.48 6.50
N LYS A 186 -0.41 3.37 7.02
CA LYS A 186 -0.09 2.16 6.26
C LYS A 186 -1.32 1.59 5.55
N THR A 187 -2.42 1.38 6.27
CA THR A 187 -3.68 0.87 5.70
C THR A 187 -4.23 1.80 4.61
N TRP A 188 -4.23 3.12 4.83
CA TRP A 188 -4.65 4.09 3.81
C TRP A 188 -3.75 4.06 2.57
N SER A 189 -2.44 3.90 2.74
CA SER A 189 -1.52 3.69 1.62
C SER A 189 -1.92 2.45 0.81
N GLY A 190 -2.15 1.31 1.47
CA GLY A 190 -2.60 0.08 0.84
C GLY A 190 -3.92 0.23 0.07
N ILE A 191 -4.88 0.97 0.64
CA ILE A 191 -6.18 1.24 -0.01
C ILE A 191 -5.99 2.05 -1.30
N PHE A 192 -5.16 3.09 -1.26
CA PHE A 192 -4.88 3.90 -2.44
C PHE A 192 -4.09 3.10 -3.48
N LEU A 193 -3.11 2.28 -3.09
CA LEU A 193 -2.40 1.38 -4.01
C LEU A 193 -3.35 0.39 -4.68
N PHE A 194 -4.30 -0.19 -3.93
CA PHE A 194 -5.32 -1.07 -4.48
C PHE A 194 -6.20 -0.36 -5.51
N ARG A 195 -6.65 0.87 -5.19
CA ARG A 195 -7.39 1.70 -6.15
C ARG A 195 -6.56 2.03 -7.39
N TYR A 196 -5.28 2.32 -7.23
CA TYR A 196 -4.35 2.59 -8.32
C TYR A 196 -4.24 1.38 -9.26
N ALA A 197 -3.99 0.19 -8.72
CA ALA A 197 -3.94 -1.05 -9.50
C ALA A 197 -5.25 -1.32 -10.24
N TRP A 198 -6.39 -1.12 -9.56
CA TRP A 198 -7.70 -1.28 -10.17
C TRP A 198 -7.95 -0.34 -11.35
N LEU A 199 -7.51 0.92 -11.24
CA LEU A 199 -7.62 1.90 -12.32
C LEU A 199 -6.78 1.48 -13.54
N ILE A 200 -5.53 1.05 -13.32
CA ILE A 200 -4.67 0.53 -14.39
C ILE A 200 -5.32 -0.67 -15.07
N TYR A 201 -5.84 -1.62 -14.29
CA TYR A 201 -6.52 -2.80 -14.82
C TYR A 201 -7.76 -2.43 -15.65
N SER A 202 -8.54 -1.47 -15.17
CA SER A 202 -9.73 -0.96 -15.87
C SER A 202 -9.37 -0.32 -17.22
N GLU A 203 -8.29 0.48 -17.29
CA GLU A 203 -7.77 1.03 -18.54
C GLU A 203 -7.38 -0.09 -19.52
N LYS A 204 -6.76 -1.18 -19.03
CA LYS A 204 -6.34 -2.31 -19.86
C LYS A 204 -7.52 -3.15 -20.37
N ILE A 205 -8.54 -3.38 -19.57
CA ILE A 205 -9.78 -4.03 -20.04
C ILE A 205 -10.44 -3.20 -21.13
N ALA A 206 -10.59 -1.88 -20.93
CA ALA A 206 -11.24 -1.01 -21.90
C ALA A 206 -10.51 -1.04 -23.25
N ALA A 207 -9.17 -0.92 -23.22
CA ALA A 207 -8.34 -1.03 -24.42
C ALA A 207 -8.52 -2.38 -25.14
N LEU A 208 -8.60 -3.49 -24.40
CA LEU A 208 -8.83 -4.82 -24.98
C LEU A 208 -10.21 -4.95 -25.63
N GLN A 209 -11.25 -4.36 -25.03
CA GLN A 209 -12.60 -4.34 -25.59
C GLN A 209 -12.66 -3.55 -26.91
N GLU A 210 -11.97 -2.41 -26.98
CA GLU A 210 -11.90 -1.60 -28.21
C GLU A 210 -11.23 -2.34 -29.37
N VAL A 211 -10.17 -3.10 -29.11
CA VAL A 211 -9.50 -3.93 -30.13
C VAL A 211 -10.45 -5.02 -30.65
N LYS A 212 -11.12 -5.76 -29.76
CA LYS A 212 -12.06 -6.83 -30.16
C LYS A 212 -13.21 -6.32 -31.02
N VAL A 213 -13.72 -5.12 -30.73
CA VAL A 213 -14.79 -4.51 -31.54
C VAL A 213 -14.30 -4.19 -32.94
N LYS A 214 -13.08 -3.65 -33.09
CA LYS A 214 -12.50 -3.36 -34.42
C LYS A 214 -12.30 -4.63 -35.24
N ASP A 215 -11.81 -5.70 -34.64
CA ASP A 215 -11.59 -6.98 -35.32
C ASP A 215 -12.91 -7.65 -35.75
N SER A 216 -14.03 -7.37 -35.09
CA SER A 216 -15.35 -7.92 -35.44
C SER A 216 -16.06 -7.19 -36.59
N ILE A 217 -15.59 -6.01 -36.98
CA ILE A 217 -16.17 -5.17 -38.04
C ILE A 217 -15.44 -5.36 -39.39
N GLN A 218 -14.27 -6.01 -39.38
CA GLN A 218 -13.49 -6.38 -40.57
C GLN A 218 -13.87 -7.77 -41.09
#